data_AF-A0A940S556-F1
#
_entry.id   AF-A0A940S556-F1
#
_cell.length_a   1.000
_cell.length_b   1.000
_cell.length_c   1.000
_cell.angle_alpha   90.00
_cell.angle_beta   90.00
_cell.angle_gamma   90.00
#
_symmetry.space_group_name_H-M   'P 1'
#
loop_
_entity.id
_entity.type
_entity.pdbx_description
1 polymer ?
#
loop_
_entity_poly.entity_id
_entity_poly.type
_entity_poly.pdbx_seq_one_letter_code
_entity_poly.pdbx_strand_id
1 'polypeptide(L)' 'MFDATRSALIDGTLSMVISHPMQAIAQETIATMIKARKAGPGGGAQRVAVSFELYTPENV' A
#
# COMPACT_ATOMS: atom_id res chain seq x y z
N MET A 1 4.49 2.47 8.68
CA MET A 1 5.29 1.48 9.43
C MET A 1 5.26 1.84 10.91
N PHE A 2 5.26 0.87 11.82
CA PHE A 2 5.34 1.17 13.26
C PHE A 2 6.80 1.35 13.71
N ASP A 3 7.04 2.24 14.67
CA ASP A 3 8.40 2.53 15.15
C ASP A 3 9.12 1.30 15.69
N ALA A 4 8.41 0.41 16.40
CA ALA A 4 8.98 -0.83 16.90
C ALA A 4 9.48 -1.75 15.77
N THR A 5 8.78 -1.78 14.63
CA THR A 5 9.18 -2.57 13.46
C THR A 5 10.44 -1.98 12.80
N ARG A 6 10.59 -0.65 12.85
CA ARG A 6 11.77 0.05 12.34
C ARG A 6 12.98 -0.21 13.21
N SER A 7 12.83 -0.09 14.53
CA SER A 7 13.89 -0.44 15.48
C SER A 7 14.35 -1.89 15.32
N ALA A 8 13.40 -2.82 15.15
CA ALA A 8 13.71 -4.23 14.95
C ALA A 8 14.44 -4.54 13.63
N LEU A 9 14.26 -3.73 12.56
CA LEU A 9 15.10 -3.83 11.36
C LEU A 9 16.51 -3.29 11.61
N ILE A 10 16.63 -2.18 12.35
CA ILE A 10 17.93 -1.54 12.63
C ILE A 10 18.79 -2.40 13.56
N ASP A 11 18.19 -3.01 14.58
CA ASP A 11 18.90 -3.86 15.54
C ASP A 11 19.13 -5.30 15.03
N GLY A 12 18.63 -5.62 13.84
CA GLY A 12 18.82 -6.92 13.17
C GLY A 12 17.91 -8.04 13.67
N THR A 13 16.94 -7.74 14.55
CA THR A 13 15.91 -8.70 14.99
C THR A 13 15.01 -9.13 13.83
N LEU A 14 14.72 -8.19 12.92
CA LEU A 14 14.04 -8.43 11.65
C LEU A 14 15.04 -8.23 10.50
N SER A 15 14.97 -9.08 9.49
CA SER A 15 15.78 -8.98 8.27
C SER A 15 15.04 -8.30 7.11
N MET A 16 13.70 -8.35 7.10
CA MET A 16 12.87 -7.81 6.03
C MET A 16 11.42 -7.65 6.48
N VAL A 17 10.75 -6.61 5.97
CA VAL A 17 9.31 -6.35 6.19
C VAL A 17 8.64 -6.05 4.86
N ILE A 18 7.55 -6.76 4.56
CA ILE A 18 6.64 -6.45 3.47
C ILE A 18 5.52 -5.56 4.03
N SER A 19 5.52 -4.29 3.64
CA SER A 19 4.53 -3.30 4.06
C SER A 19 3.45 -3.12 3.00
N HIS A 20 2.20 -3.03 3.46
CA HIS A 20 1.09 -2.65 2.61
C HIS A 20 0.98 -1.12 2.61
N PRO A 21 1.06 -0.43 1.45
CA PRO A 21 1.01 1.02 1.40
C PRO A 21 -0.43 1.50 1.59
N MET A 22 -0.88 1.51 2.84
CA MET A 22 -2.25 1.83 3.23
C MET A 22 -2.73 3.17 2.67
N GLN A 23 -1.84 4.17 2.62
CA GLN A 23 -2.18 5.48 2.06
C GLN A 23 -2.48 5.40 0.56
N ALA A 24 -1.64 4.71 -0.23
CA ALA A 24 -1.86 4.53 -1.65
C ALA A 24 -3.12 3.70 -1.92
N ILE A 25 -3.36 2.63 -1.15
CA ILE A 25 -4.58 1.83 -1.23
C ILE A 25 -5.82 2.69 -0.97
N ALA A 26 -5.81 3.53 0.07
CA ALA A 26 -6.93 4.40 0.41
C ALA A 26 -7.21 5.43 -0.71
N GLN A 27 -6.18 6.08 -1.23
CA GLN A 27 -6.30 7.06 -2.30
C GLN A 27 -6.84 6.42 -3.59
N GLU A 28 -6.26 5.29 -4.01
CA GLU A 28 -6.72 4.57 -5.21
C GLU A 28 -8.12 4.02 -5.06
N THR A 29 -8.52 3.60 -3.86
CA THR A 29 -9.89 3.17 -3.58
C THR A 29 -10.87 4.32 -3.78
N ILE A 30 -10.60 5.50 -3.20
CA ILE A 30 -11.46 6.68 -3.37
C ILE A 30 -11.52 7.11 -4.84
N ALA A 31 -10.37 7.20 -5.51
CA ALA A 31 -10.31 7.56 -6.92
C ALA A 31 -11.10 6.58 -7.80
N THR A 32 -10.98 5.29 -7.53
CA THR A 32 -11.70 4.24 -8.25
C THR A 32 -13.20 4.28 -7.99
N MET A 33 -13.63 4.57 -6.76
CA MET A 33 -15.05 4.78 -6.45
C MET A 33 -15.63 5.97 -7.24
N ILE A 34 -14.89 7.08 -7.34
CA ILE A 34 -15.30 8.24 -8.13
C ILE A 34 -15.40 7.87 -9.62
N LYS A 35 -14.42 7.16 -10.16
CA LYS A 35 -14.43 6.67 -11.55
C LYS A 35 -15.62 5.75 -11.82
N ALA A 36 -15.85 4.76 -10.94
CA ALA A 36 -16.96 3.82 -11.05
C ALA A 36 -18.32 4.54 -11.02
N ARG A 37 -18.49 5.53 -10.12
CA ARG A 37 -19.70 6.35 -10.06
C ARG A 37 -19.94 7.15 -11.33
N LYS A 38 -18.88 7.70 -11.93
CA LYS A 38 -18.97 8.46 -13.19
C LYS A 38 -19.24 7.58 -14.41
N ALA A 39 -18.75 6.34 -14.43
CA ALA A 39 -18.88 5.44 -15.57
C ALA A 39 -20.31 4.88 -15.77
N GLY A 40 -21.13 4.87 -14.72
CA GLY A 40 -22.55 4.47 -14.80
C GLY A 40 -22.77 2.97 -15.02
N PRO A 41 -24.02 2.53 -15.29
CA PRO A 41 -24.41 1.12 -15.34
C PRO A 41 -23.68 0.26 -16.39
N GLY A 42 -23.01 0.86 -17.37
CA GLY A 42 -22.20 0.18 -18.39
C GLY A 42 -20.69 0.24 -18.16
N GLY A 43 -20.23 0.83 -17.04
CA GLY A 43 -18.82 1.17 -16.80
C GLY A 43 -17.86 0.00 -16.56
N GLY A 44 -18.35 -1.24 -16.50
CA GLY A 44 -17.55 -2.44 -16.25
C GLY A 44 -16.83 -2.44 -14.89
N ALA A 45 -16.05 -3.50 -14.65
CA ALA A 45 -15.27 -3.63 -13.42
C ALA A 45 -14.02 -2.73 -13.48
N GLN A 46 -13.87 -1.83 -12.51
CA GLN A 46 -12.67 -1.02 -12.36
C GLN A 46 -11.64 -1.78 -11.49
N ARG A 47 -10.39 -1.87 -11.96
CA ARG A 47 -9.29 -2.50 -11.21
C ARG A 47 -8.07 -1.59 -11.22
N VAL A 48 -7.41 -1.50 -10.08
CA VAL A 48 -6.13 -0.79 -9.92
C VAL A 48 -5.19 -1.72 -9.17
N ALA A 49 -3.97 -1.90 -9.69
CA ALA A 49 -2.90 -2.61 -9.00
C ALA A 49 -2.09 -1.60 -8.18
N VAL A 50 -1.88 -1.90 -6.91
CA VAL A 50 -1.04 -1.11 -6.01
C VAL A 50 0.15 -1.97 -5.62
N SER A 51 1.36 -1.45 -5.80
CA SER A 51 2.60 -2.13 -5.41
C SER A 51 2.68 -2.27 -3.89
N PHE A 52 3.40 -3.26 -3.38
CA PHE A 52 3.76 -3.32 -1.96
C PHE A 52 5.11 -2.62 -1.72
N GLU A 53 5.37 -2.25 -0.48
CA GLU A 53 6.64 -1.66 -0.04
C GLU A 53 7.49 -2.75 0.62
N LEU A 54 8.79 -2.75 0.34
CA LEU A 54 9.75 -3.68 0.95
C LEU A 54 10.74 -2.89 1.79
N TYR A 55 10.77 -3.16 3.08
CA TYR A 55 11.73 -2.56 4.00
C TYR A 55 12.77 -3.58 4.45
N THR A 56 14.03 -3.19 4.39
CA THR A 56 15.20 -3.91 4.87
C THR A 56 16.03 -2.95 5.72
N PRO A 57 17.00 -3.42 6.53
CA PRO A 57 17.84 -2.53 7.33
C PRO A 57 18.55 -1.43 6.52
N GLU A 58 18.75 -1.65 5.22
CA GLU A 58 19.44 -0.74 4.30
C GLU A 58 18.56 0.41 3.78
N ASN A 59 17.24 0.31 3.88
CA ASN A 59 16.31 1.29 3.30
C ASN A 59 15.28 1.86 4.30
N VAL A 60 15.45 1.54 5.60
CA VAL A 60 14.53 1.93 6.68
C VAL A 60 14.81 3.32 7.25
#